data_AF-A0A0W1QP21-F1
#
_entry.id   AF-A0A0W1QP21-F1
#
_cell.length_a   1.000
_cell.length_b   1.000
_cell.length_c   1.000
_cell.angle_alpha   90.00
_cell.angle_beta   90.00
_cell.angle_gamma   90.00
#
_symmetry.space_group_name_H-M   'P 1'
#
loop_
_entity.id
_entity.type
_entity.pdbx_description
1 polymer ?
#
loop_
_entity_poly.entity_id
_entity_poly.type
_entity_poly.pdbx_seq_one_letter_code
_entity_poly.pdbx_strand_id
1 'polypeptide(L)'
;MGAVSLAKASFMALDRIERARPRSRSGSANPTRAHVHPNSRKAGTFEDDFFYSYAKGETDRLYKKAVELLKRKNAVRRLARAEGRQLTEDERLVTLITPAAVRVFEQLTTLARTCAGKVFPTWEWIEAASGLSRASVGRGLSILATMGLIEKQRRCVPIDPPADRPKARNAQTSNVYRMSFPNRLARFLPRFLRPVPLPDDVVQREIDRIEEIETMRLWRTPRQVVAEEIEDDGLRRVLDSLAIALEKQESQKNGQPLLDSYNLRADGVGLVGQRSNA
;
A
#
# COMPACT_ATOMS: atom_id res chain seq x y z
N MET A 1 -2.39 -18.82 -13.89
CA MET A 1 -2.19 -17.39 -13.59
C MET A 1 -3.23 -17.02 -12.53
N GLY A 2 -2.83 -16.95 -11.26
CA GLY A 2 -3.79 -16.85 -10.15
C GLY A 2 -4.43 -15.48 -10.06
N ALA A 3 -5.75 -15.41 -10.14
CA ALA A 3 -6.54 -14.21 -9.93
C ALA A 3 -6.21 -13.62 -8.54
N VAL A 4 -5.54 -12.48 -8.53
CA VAL A 4 -5.30 -11.72 -7.30
C VAL A 4 -6.53 -10.83 -7.13
N SER A 5 -7.44 -11.21 -6.24
CA SER A 5 -8.63 -10.41 -5.92
C SER A 5 -8.26 -8.94 -5.74
N LEU A 6 -9.06 -8.01 -6.26
CA LEU A 6 -8.80 -6.58 -6.26
C LEU A 6 -8.47 -6.05 -4.87
N ALA A 7 -9.15 -6.50 -3.79
CA ALA A 7 -8.74 -6.18 -2.41
C ALA A 7 -7.29 -6.57 -2.08
N LYS A 8 -6.86 -7.78 -2.46
CA LYS A 8 -5.48 -8.26 -2.32
C LYS A 8 -4.52 -7.51 -3.24
N ALA A 9 -4.96 -7.11 -4.43
CA ALA A 9 -4.20 -6.27 -5.35
C ALA A 9 -4.05 -4.84 -4.82
N SER A 10 -5.09 -4.25 -4.21
CA SER A 10 -5.12 -2.94 -3.57
C SER A 10 -4.22 -2.93 -2.33
N PHE A 11 -4.31 -3.96 -1.48
CA PHE A 11 -3.40 -4.10 -0.34
C PHE A 11 -1.95 -4.34 -0.77
N MET A 12 -1.71 -5.13 -1.84
CA MET A 12 -0.37 -5.29 -2.41
C MET A 12 0.12 -4.03 -3.13
N ALA A 13 -0.76 -3.23 -3.71
CA ALA A 13 -0.45 -1.95 -4.33
C ALA A 13 -0.09 -0.91 -3.27
N LEU A 14 -0.82 -0.84 -2.16
CA LEU A 14 -0.48 0.00 -1.01
C LEU A 14 0.85 -0.41 -0.37
N ASP A 15 1.08 -1.71 -0.16
CA ASP A 15 2.36 -2.26 0.31
C ASP A 15 3.50 -1.99 -0.69
N ARG A 16 3.22 -1.95 -2.01
CA ARG A 16 4.18 -1.52 -3.03
C ARG A 16 4.43 -0.02 -3.03
N ILE A 17 3.41 0.81 -2.83
CA ILE A 17 3.52 2.27 -2.80
C ILE A 17 4.32 2.73 -1.57
N GLU A 18 4.11 2.10 -0.40
CA GLU A 18 4.96 2.33 0.79
C GLU A 18 6.43 1.95 0.53
N ARG A 19 6.68 0.85 -0.21
CA ARG A 19 8.03 0.41 -0.60
C ARG A 19 8.66 1.25 -1.71
N ALA A 20 7.84 1.83 -2.59
CA ALA A 20 8.25 2.62 -3.74
C ALA A 20 8.38 4.12 -3.42
N ARG A 21 8.27 4.53 -2.15
CA ARG A 21 8.65 5.89 -1.77
C ARG A 21 10.10 6.10 -2.21
N PRO A 22 10.36 7.02 -3.16
CA PRO A 22 11.68 7.19 -3.70
C PRO A 22 12.63 7.52 -2.56
N ARG A 23 13.72 6.75 -2.44
CA ARG A 23 14.82 7.13 -1.56
C ARG A 23 15.25 8.53 -1.99
N SER A 24 15.04 9.51 -1.12
CA SER A 24 15.56 10.87 -1.30
C SER A 24 17.02 10.77 -1.77
N ARG A 25 17.30 11.26 -2.99
CA ARG A 25 18.65 11.26 -3.56
C ARG A 25 19.60 11.89 -2.55
N SER A 26 20.51 11.10 -1.99
CA SER A 26 21.60 11.61 -1.17
C SER A 26 22.53 12.41 -2.07
N GLY A 27 22.66 13.73 -1.88
CA GLY A 27 23.60 14.49 -2.68
C GLY A 27 23.60 16.00 -2.49
N SER A 28 22.48 16.64 -2.10
CA SER A 28 22.56 18.06 -1.75
C SER A 28 23.17 18.20 -0.36
N ALA A 29 24.23 19.00 -0.25
CA ALA A 29 24.82 19.35 1.03
C ALA A 29 23.70 19.95 1.90
N ASN A 30 23.43 19.32 3.05
CA ASN A 30 22.41 19.79 3.97
C ASN A 30 22.74 21.26 4.32
N PRO A 31 21.93 22.27 3.92
CA PRO A 31 22.30 23.69 4.06
C PRO A 31 22.58 24.10 5.51
N THR A 32 22.04 23.32 6.43
CA THR A 32 22.14 23.48 7.88
C THR A 32 23.40 22.88 8.51
N ARG A 33 24.17 22.01 7.80
CA ARG A 33 25.29 21.21 8.36
C ARG A 33 24.97 20.47 9.68
N ALA A 34 23.70 20.41 10.09
CA ALA A 34 23.23 19.65 11.24
C ALA A 34 23.26 18.17 10.87
N HIS A 35 23.79 17.33 11.76
CA HIS A 35 23.93 15.89 11.53
C HIS A 35 22.58 15.16 11.74
N VAL A 36 21.54 15.62 11.04
CA VAL A 36 20.24 14.96 10.97
C VAL A 36 20.26 13.98 9.81
N HIS A 37 19.83 12.74 10.06
CA HIS A 37 19.80 11.75 9.00
C HIS A 37 18.72 12.07 7.96
N PRO A 38 18.93 11.72 6.68
CA PRO A 38 17.90 11.83 5.65
C PRO A 38 16.61 11.10 6.07
N ASN A 39 15.47 11.67 5.66
CA ASN A 39 14.12 11.20 5.97
C ASN A 39 13.72 11.25 7.46
N SER A 40 14.44 12.01 8.28
CA SER A 40 13.99 12.30 9.65
C SER A 40 12.86 13.32 9.63
N ARG A 41 11.80 13.05 10.41
CA ARG A 41 10.64 13.93 10.55
C ARG A 41 10.68 14.66 11.90
N LYS A 42 10.11 15.86 11.96
CA LYS A 42 10.06 16.66 13.20
C LYS A 42 9.22 15.93 14.26
N ALA A 43 9.70 15.86 15.49
CA ALA A 43 8.95 15.29 16.59
C ALA A 43 7.65 16.08 16.83
N GLY A 44 6.58 15.37 17.18
CA GLY A 44 5.25 15.94 17.47
C GLY A 44 4.41 16.31 16.24
N THR A 45 4.89 16.13 15.00
CA THR A 45 4.09 16.48 13.80
C THR A 45 3.45 15.30 13.09
N PHE A 46 3.94 14.08 13.29
CA PHE A 46 3.51 12.90 12.53
C PHE A 46 3.19 11.70 13.41
N GLU A 47 3.43 11.82 14.72
CA GLU A 47 3.39 10.69 15.63
C GLU A 47 1.97 10.17 15.79
N ASP A 48 0.98 11.06 15.79
CA ASP A 48 -0.44 10.69 15.94
C ASP A 48 -0.95 9.87 14.75
N ASP A 49 -0.53 10.18 13.51
CA ASP A 49 -0.88 9.39 12.32
C ASP A 49 -0.06 8.09 12.21
N PHE A 50 1.13 8.07 12.78
CA PHE A 50 2.05 6.95 12.66
C PHE A 50 1.67 5.80 13.59
N PHE A 51 1.37 6.13 14.85
CA PHE A 51 1.01 5.14 15.85
C PHE A 51 -0.44 4.70 15.71
N TYR A 52 -0.70 3.44 16.02
CA TYR A 52 -2.04 2.93 16.26
C TYR A 52 -2.06 2.19 17.60
N SER A 53 -3.25 2.11 18.19
CA SER A 53 -3.45 1.35 19.41
C SER A 53 -3.53 -0.14 19.08
N TYR A 54 -2.65 -0.92 19.70
CA TYR A 54 -2.70 -2.37 19.61
C TYR A 54 -3.92 -2.92 20.36
N ALA A 55 -4.57 -3.92 19.79
CA ALA A 55 -5.61 -4.66 20.49
C ALA A 55 -5.02 -5.45 21.68
N LYS A 56 -5.85 -5.78 22.66
CA LYS A 56 -5.43 -6.54 23.85
C LYS A 56 -4.78 -7.88 23.44
N GLY A 57 -3.53 -8.07 23.86
CA GLY A 57 -2.73 -9.27 23.57
C GLY A 57 -2.20 -9.37 22.13
N GLU A 58 -2.38 -8.35 21.29
CA GLU A 58 -1.86 -8.32 19.93
C GLU A 58 -0.33 -8.33 19.91
N THR A 59 0.31 -7.52 20.74
CA THR A 59 1.79 -7.46 20.88
C THR A 59 2.38 -8.83 21.21
N ASP A 60 1.71 -9.59 22.08
CA ASP A 60 2.17 -10.93 22.49
C ASP A 60 1.96 -11.95 21.37
N ARG A 61 0.88 -11.82 20.59
CA ARG A 61 0.67 -12.62 19.38
C ARG A 61 1.74 -12.30 18.32
N LEU A 62 2.09 -11.03 18.13
CA LEU A 62 3.16 -10.62 17.21
C LEU A 62 4.49 -11.28 17.61
N TYR A 63 4.85 -11.19 18.89
CA TYR A 63 6.05 -11.85 19.42
C TYR A 63 6.02 -13.37 19.21
N LYS A 64 4.91 -14.04 19.58
CA LYS A 64 4.75 -15.48 19.37
C LYS A 64 4.90 -15.89 17.90
N LYS A 65 4.36 -15.10 16.96
CA LYS A 65 4.54 -15.33 15.52
C LYS A 65 6.02 -15.22 15.10
N ALA A 66 6.75 -14.23 15.60
CA ALA A 66 8.18 -14.08 15.31
C ALA A 66 9.02 -15.24 15.86
N VAL A 67 8.74 -15.71 17.08
CA VAL A 67 9.38 -16.89 17.68
C VAL A 67 9.11 -18.14 16.84
N GLU A 68 7.89 -18.32 16.36
CA GLU A 68 7.52 -19.47 15.55
C GLU A 68 8.17 -19.43 14.16
N LEU A 69 8.31 -18.25 13.55
CA LEU A 69 9.11 -18.09 12.33
C LEU A 69 10.57 -18.51 12.53
N LEU A 70 11.17 -18.12 13.67
CA LEU A 70 12.54 -18.50 14.00
C LEU A 70 12.72 -20.03 14.08
N LYS A 71 11.76 -20.74 14.68
CA LYS A 71 11.77 -22.21 14.75
C LYS A 71 11.69 -22.85 13.36
N ARG A 72 10.91 -22.25 12.46
CA ARG A 72 10.63 -22.82 11.12
C ARG A 72 11.64 -22.49 10.05
N LYS A 73 12.47 -21.45 10.23
CA LYS A 73 13.42 -21.02 9.20
C LYS A 73 14.33 -22.15 8.68
N ASN A 74 14.74 -23.07 9.56
CA ASN A 74 15.60 -24.19 9.20
C ASN A 74 14.83 -25.28 8.44
N ALA A 75 13.53 -25.44 8.69
CA ALA A 75 12.68 -26.33 7.89
C ALA A 75 12.54 -25.80 6.46
N VAL A 76 12.30 -24.49 6.29
CA VAL A 76 12.24 -23.84 4.97
C VAL A 76 13.53 -24.04 4.18
N ARG A 77 14.70 -23.85 4.82
CA ARG A 77 16.00 -24.10 4.19
C ARG A 77 16.22 -25.56 3.80
N ARG A 78 15.70 -26.50 4.58
CA ARG A 78 15.84 -27.93 4.31
C ARG A 78 14.98 -28.35 3.12
N LEU A 79 13.72 -27.91 3.08
CA LEU A 79 12.80 -28.21 1.98
C LEU A 79 13.32 -27.69 0.64
N ALA A 80 13.74 -26.42 0.58
CA ALA A 80 14.29 -25.85 -0.66
C ALA A 80 15.54 -26.60 -1.16
N ARG A 81 16.40 -27.08 -0.24
CA ARG A 81 17.57 -27.89 -0.59
C ARG A 81 17.21 -29.30 -1.06
N ALA A 82 16.25 -29.94 -0.41
CA ALA A 82 15.78 -31.28 -0.80
C ALA A 82 15.16 -31.26 -2.22
N GLU A 83 14.47 -30.17 -2.55
CA GLU A 83 13.88 -29.94 -3.87
C GLU A 83 14.89 -29.42 -4.92
N GLY A 84 16.16 -29.20 -4.54
CA GLY A 84 17.21 -28.71 -5.45
C GLY A 84 16.97 -27.29 -5.98
N ARG A 85 16.06 -26.53 -5.38
CA ARG A 85 15.64 -25.21 -5.87
C ARG A 85 16.27 -24.06 -5.10
N GLN A 86 16.23 -22.87 -5.71
CA GLN A 86 16.54 -21.64 -4.99
C GLN A 86 15.40 -21.22 -4.06
N LEU A 87 15.74 -20.51 -2.98
CA LEU A 87 14.77 -19.90 -2.08
C LEU A 87 14.00 -18.80 -2.83
N THR A 88 12.67 -18.82 -2.72
CA THR A 88 11.81 -17.72 -3.16
C THR A 88 12.04 -16.47 -2.31
N GLU A 89 11.61 -15.30 -2.78
CA GLU A 89 11.82 -14.02 -2.06
C GLU A 89 11.28 -14.08 -0.62
N ASP A 90 10.06 -14.58 -0.44
CA ASP A 90 9.41 -14.71 0.87
C ASP A 90 10.16 -15.68 1.79
N GLU A 91 10.70 -16.78 1.26
CA GLU A 91 11.49 -17.73 2.03
C GLU A 91 12.83 -17.13 2.43
N ARG A 92 13.49 -16.40 1.53
CA ARG A 92 14.74 -15.67 1.85
C ARG A 92 14.50 -14.77 3.04
N LEU A 93 13.39 -14.02 3.07
CA LEU A 93 13.04 -13.16 4.21
C LEU A 93 12.89 -13.93 5.53
N VAL A 94 12.21 -15.09 5.51
CA VAL A 94 12.10 -15.94 6.71
C VAL A 94 13.48 -16.41 7.18
N THR A 95 14.39 -16.73 6.26
CA THR A 95 15.74 -17.20 6.64
C THR A 95 16.60 -16.13 7.30
N LEU A 96 16.29 -14.84 7.12
CA LEU A 96 17.03 -13.73 7.74
C LEU A 96 16.82 -13.64 9.25
N ILE A 97 15.73 -14.19 9.79
CA ILE A 97 15.39 -14.02 11.20
C ILE A 97 16.46 -14.67 12.11
N THR A 98 16.93 -13.89 13.10
CA THR A 98 17.95 -14.33 14.05
C THR A 98 17.42 -14.31 15.49
N PRO A 99 17.99 -15.10 16.41
CA PRO A 99 17.64 -15.03 17.83
C PRO A 99 17.82 -13.63 18.40
N ALA A 100 18.89 -12.91 18.02
CA ALA A 100 19.13 -11.53 18.43
C ALA A 100 18.02 -10.59 17.96
N ALA A 101 17.56 -10.71 16.71
CA ALA A 101 16.43 -9.94 16.20
C ALA A 101 15.14 -10.22 17.00
N VAL A 102 14.85 -11.49 17.31
CA VAL A 102 13.67 -11.86 18.11
C VAL A 102 13.74 -11.27 19.53
N ARG A 103 14.92 -11.25 20.17
CA ARG A 103 15.11 -10.62 21.49
C ARG A 103 14.87 -9.11 21.44
N VAL A 104 15.36 -8.41 20.42
CA VAL A 104 15.06 -6.98 20.23
C VAL A 104 13.56 -6.76 20.03
N PHE A 105 12.91 -7.61 19.23
CA PHE A 105 11.47 -7.53 18.97
C PHE A 105 10.64 -7.76 20.24
N GLU A 106 11.07 -8.65 21.13
CA GLU A 106 10.46 -8.86 22.46
C GLU A 106 10.42 -7.59 23.30
N GLN A 107 11.55 -6.87 23.35
CA GLN A 107 11.63 -5.63 24.13
C GLN A 107 10.74 -4.54 23.53
N LEU A 108 10.71 -4.43 22.21
CA LEU A 108 9.85 -3.45 21.53
C LEU A 108 8.36 -3.77 21.69
N THR A 109 7.96 -5.04 21.58
CA THR A 109 6.57 -5.47 21.80
C THR A 109 6.13 -5.30 23.24
N THR A 110 7.02 -5.53 24.21
CA THR A 110 6.79 -5.22 25.61
C THR A 110 6.60 -3.73 25.83
N LEU A 111 7.45 -2.89 25.22
CA LEU A 111 7.35 -1.44 25.31
C LEU A 111 6.05 -0.91 24.67
N ALA A 112 5.61 -1.47 23.54
CA ALA A 112 4.31 -1.12 22.98
C ALA A 112 3.16 -1.49 23.91
N ARG A 113 3.25 -2.62 24.60
CA ARG A 113 2.24 -3.03 25.57
C ARG A 113 2.14 -2.03 26.73
N THR A 114 3.27 -1.59 27.26
CA THR A 114 3.32 -0.67 28.42
C THR A 114 3.00 0.77 28.04
N CYS A 115 3.36 1.21 26.83
CA CYS A 115 3.21 2.59 26.37
C CYS A 115 2.03 2.80 25.40
N ALA A 116 1.01 1.93 25.44
CA ALA A 116 -0.19 2.01 24.59
C ALA A 116 0.11 2.15 23.07
N GLY A 117 1.18 1.47 22.61
CA GLY A 117 1.65 1.49 21.23
C GLY A 117 2.63 2.61 20.88
N LYS A 118 2.80 3.62 21.75
CA LYS A 118 3.72 4.74 21.54
C LYS A 118 5.15 4.36 21.94
N VAL A 119 5.94 3.90 20.97
CA VAL A 119 7.27 3.31 21.18
C VAL A 119 8.38 4.30 20.79
N PHE A 120 9.05 4.86 21.80
CA PHE A 120 10.13 5.84 21.65
C PHE A 120 11.47 5.44 22.32
N PRO A 121 12.01 4.24 22.06
CA PRO A 121 13.19 3.75 22.77
C PRO A 121 14.44 4.50 22.34
N THR A 122 15.30 4.79 23.32
CA THR A 122 16.69 5.16 23.07
C THR A 122 17.51 3.92 22.71
N TRP A 123 18.64 4.10 22.01
CA TRP A 123 19.52 2.97 21.69
C TRP A 123 20.03 2.26 22.93
N GLU A 124 20.46 3.05 23.94
CA GLU A 124 20.94 2.55 25.22
C GLU A 124 19.88 1.73 25.95
N TRP A 125 18.61 2.16 25.90
CA TRP A 125 17.52 1.38 26.47
C TRP A 125 17.36 0.02 25.78
N ILE A 126 17.44 -0.04 24.45
CA ILE A 126 17.33 -1.32 23.72
C ILE A 126 18.52 -2.22 24.06
N GLU A 127 19.73 -1.68 24.15
CA GLU A 127 20.94 -2.42 24.52
C GLU A 127 20.81 -3.02 25.93
N ALA A 128 20.44 -2.20 26.91
CA ALA A 128 20.25 -2.63 28.29
C ALA A 128 19.11 -3.66 28.43
N ALA A 129 17.96 -3.41 27.82
CA ALA A 129 16.79 -4.30 27.91
C ALA A 129 17.00 -5.63 27.18
N SER A 130 17.70 -5.63 26.04
CA SER A 130 17.96 -6.85 25.28
C SER A 130 19.22 -7.59 25.72
N GLY A 131 20.12 -6.95 26.46
CA GLY A 131 21.44 -7.50 26.81
C GLY A 131 22.31 -7.78 25.58
N LEU A 132 22.13 -7.01 24.50
CA LEU A 132 22.85 -7.17 23.24
C LEU A 132 23.76 -5.97 22.98
N SER A 133 24.86 -6.20 22.28
CA SER A 133 25.72 -5.12 21.83
C SER A 133 25.00 -4.20 20.82
N ARG A 134 25.36 -2.91 20.81
CA ARG A 134 24.87 -1.92 19.84
C ARG A 134 24.84 -2.41 18.39
N ALA A 135 25.92 -3.06 17.95
CA ALA A 135 26.01 -3.62 16.59
C ALA A 135 24.98 -4.73 16.34
N SER A 136 24.71 -5.56 17.34
CA SER A 136 23.72 -6.64 17.24
C SER A 136 22.29 -6.10 17.28
N VAL A 137 22.03 -5.07 18.09
CA VAL A 137 20.76 -4.33 18.07
C VAL A 137 20.53 -3.72 16.68
N GLY A 138 21.54 -3.07 16.11
CA GLY A 138 21.43 -2.46 14.78
C GLY A 138 21.15 -3.48 13.68
N ARG A 139 21.84 -4.62 13.67
CA ARG A 139 21.56 -5.73 12.75
C ARG A 139 20.15 -6.29 12.97
N GLY A 140 19.74 -6.50 14.22
CA GLY A 140 18.41 -6.98 14.58
C GLY A 140 17.31 -6.07 14.05
N LEU A 141 17.39 -4.76 14.34
CA LEU A 141 16.45 -3.76 13.83
C LEU A 141 16.40 -3.73 12.30
N SER A 142 17.56 -3.82 11.63
CA SER A 142 17.61 -3.86 10.16
C SER A 142 16.92 -5.10 9.60
N ILE A 143 17.15 -6.27 10.19
CA ILE A 143 16.50 -7.53 9.77
C ILE A 143 14.98 -7.44 9.94
N LEU A 144 14.53 -6.96 11.10
CA LEU A 144 13.10 -6.81 11.39
C LEU A 144 12.41 -5.83 10.44
N ALA A 145 13.09 -4.72 10.10
CA ALA A 145 12.61 -3.76 9.12
C ALA A 145 12.52 -4.37 7.71
N THR A 146 13.56 -5.07 7.26
CA THR A 146 13.55 -5.75 5.95
C THR A 146 12.43 -6.79 5.84
N MET A 147 12.16 -7.51 6.93
CA MET A 147 11.06 -8.48 6.97
C MET A 147 9.68 -7.80 6.93
N GLY A 148 9.57 -6.55 7.38
CA GLY A 148 8.31 -5.83 7.58
C GLY A 148 7.66 -6.08 8.94
N LEU A 149 8.44 -6.59 9.90
CA LEU A 149 7.99 -6.80 11.28
C LEU A 149 7.98 -5.50 12.09
N ILE A 150 8.81 -4.55 11.68
CA ILE A 150 8.88 -3.22 12.26
C ILE A 150 8.93 -2.19 11.14
N GLU A 151 8.16 -1.13 11.30
CA GLU A 151 8.35 0.11 10.57
C GLU A 151 9.10 1.10 11.46
N LYS A 152 10.12 1.74 10.89
CA LYS A 152 11.01 2.66 11.60
C LYS A 152 10.91 4.06 10.99
N GLN A 153 10.60 5.04 11.83
CA GLN A 153 10.64 6.45 11.44
C GLN A 153 11.66 7.20 12.32
N ARG A 154 12.61 7.90 11.69
CA ARG A 154 13.60 8.72 12.40
C ARG A 154 12.98 10.06 12.81
N ARG A 155 13.36 10.57 13.99
CA ARG A 155 12.88 11.85 14.54
C ARG A 155 13.98 12.88 14.71
N CYS A 156 13.62 14.14 14.55
CA CYS A 156 14.45 15.27 14.93
C CYS A 156 13.65 16.30 15.74
N VAL A 157 14.33 17.02 16.62
CA VAL A 157 13.76 18.10 17.45
C VAL A 157 14.48 19.40 17.07
N PRO A 158 13.77 20.53 16.97
CA PRO A 158 14.41 21.83 16.76
C PRO A 158 15.32 22.15 17.94
N ILE A 159 16.52 22.64 17.66
CA ILE A 159 17.47 23.09 18.68
C ILE A 159 17.89 24.53 18.39
N ASP A 160 18.23 25.25 19.45
CA ASP A 160 18.94 26.51 19.32
C ASP A 160 20.33 26.24 18.72
N PRO A 161 20.77 27.03 17.73
CA PRO A 161 22.05 26.79 17.08
C PRO A 161 23.20 26.91 18.10
N PRO A 162 23.98 25.85 18.34
CA PRO A 162 25.14 25.94 19.22
C PRO A 162 26.19 26.87 18.60
N ALA A 163 27.03 27.49 19.44
CA ALA A 163 28.12 28.37 18.99
C ALA A 163 29.07 27.70 17.97
N ASP A 164 29.35 26.40 18.16
CA ASP A 164 30.15 25.58 17.24
C ASP A 164 29.48 25.38 15.86
N ARG A 165 28.15 25.50 15.78
CA ARG A 165 27.36 25.18 14.58
C ARG A 165 26.15 26.12 14.41
N PRO A 166 26.38 27.37 13.98
CA PRO A 166 25.33 28.40 13.91
C PRO A 166 24.22 28.11 12.89
N LYS A 167 24.41 27.14 11.99
CA LYS A 167 23.39 26.73 11.00
C LYS A 167 22.56 25.51 11.44
N ALA A 168 22.88 24.89 12.57
CA ALA A 168 22.19 23.69 13.02
C ALA A 168 20.86 24.05 13.68
N ARG A 169 19.75 23.80 12.98
CA ARG A 169 18.39 24.10 13.47
C ARG A 169 17.68 22.92 14.12
N ASN A 170 18.18 21.70 13.90
CA ASN A 170 17.54 20.47 14.36
C ASN A 170 18.59 19.47 14.87
N ALA A 171 18.28 18.74 15.94
CA ALA A 171 19.07 17.63 16.45
C ALA A 171 18.34 16.29 16.26
N GLN A 172 19.10 15.22 16.07
CA GLN A 172 18.57 13.86 16.00
C GLN A 172 18.07 13.42 17.38
N THR A 173 16.90 12.79 17.43
CA THR A 173 16.29 12.26 18.66
C THR A 173 16.06 10.75 18.52
N SER A 174 15.49 10.12 19.55
CA SER A 174 15.09 8.71 19.55
C SER A 174 14.17 8.40 18.36
N ASN A 175 14.38 7.23 17.76
CA ASN A 175 13.54 6.78 16.66
C ASN A 175 12.19 6.30 17.18
N VAL A 176 11.23 6.24 16.27
CA VAL A 176 9.94 5.62 16.49
C VAL A 176 9.89 4.28 15.78
N TYR A 177 9.23 3.34 16.43
CA TYR A 177 9.01 2.00 15.91
C TYR A 177 7.54 1.63 15.99
N ARG A 178 7.04 0.99 14.94
CA ARG A 178 5.71 0.41 14.88
C ARG A 178 5.85 -1.05 14.49
N MET A 179 5.29 -1.93 15.29
CA MET A 179 5.34 -3.37 15.05
C MET A 179 4.12 -3.78 14.23
N SER A 180 4.31 -4.61 13.23
CA SER A 180 3.26 -5.18 12.39
C SER A 180 3.67 -6.60 11.98
N PHE A 181 2.73 -7.41 11.52
CA PHE A 181 3.08 -8.72 10.95
C PHE A 181 2.63 -8.80 9.49
N PRO A 182 3.55 -8.91 8.53
CA PRO A 182 3.18 -8.87 7.12
C PRO A 182 2.55 -10.20 6.70
N ASN A 183 1.44 -10.11 5.95
CA ASN A 183 0.66 -11.26 5.51
C ASN A 183 1.46 -12.28 4.70
N ARG A 184 2.46 -11.83 3.92
CA ARG A 184 3.35 -12.71 3.15
C ARG A 184 4.10 -13.72 4.01
N LEU A 185 4.43 -13.36 5.26
CA LEU A 185 5.13 -14.25 6.19
C LEU A 185 4.17 -15.17 6.95
N ALA A 186 2.87 -14.87 6.96
CA ALA A 186 1.88 -15.67 7.69
C ALA A 186 1.74 -17.09 7.13
N ARG A 187 2.02 -17.28 5.84
CA ARG A 187 2.03 -18.61 5.19
C ARG A 187 3.01 -19.59 5.83
N PHE A 188 4.07 -19.10 6.46
CA PHE A 188 5.07 -19.96 7.11
C PHE A 188 4.70 -20.31 8.56
N LEU A 189 3.69 -19.65 9.14
CA LEU A 189 3.23 -19.94 10.50
C LEU A 189 2.40 -21.24 10.57
N PRO A 190 2.20 -21.85 11.74
CA PRO A 190 1.25 -22.94 11.92
C PRO A 190 -0.19 -22.48 11.72
N ARG A 191 -1.08 -23.42 11.42
CA ARG A 191 -2.51 -23.14 11.21
C ARG A 191 -3.15 -22.37 12.38
N PHE A 192 -2.79 -22.67 13.63
CA PHE A 192 -3.33 -21.99 14.81
C PHE A 192 -2.83 -20.54 15.03
N LEU A 193 -1.78 -20.10 14.33
CA LEU A 193 -1.30 -18.70 14.36
C LEU A 193 -1.61 -17.93 13.07
N ARG A 194 -2.17 -18.59 12.06
CA ARG A 194 -2.60 -17.94 10.83
C ARG A 194 -3.95 -17.24 11.06
N PRO A 195 -4.21 -16.13 10.36
CA PRO A 195 -5.58 -15.63 10.27
C PRO A 195 -6.46 -16.75 9.70
N VAL A 196 -7.69 -16.86 10.23
CA VAL A 196 -8.68 -17.81 9.72
C VAL A 196 -8.95 -17.43 8.26
N PRO A 197 -8.92 -18.38 7.32
CA PRO A 197 -9.28 -18.09 5.93
C PRO A 197 -10.70 -17.51 5.89
N LEU A 198 -10.94 -16.58 4.95
CA LEU A 198 -12.29 -16.08 4.73
C LEU A 198 -13.21 -17.22 4.27
N PRO A 199 -14.50 -17.22 4.62
CA PRO A 199 -15.47 -18.17 4.09
C PRO A 199 -15.51 -18.10 2.56
N ASP A 200 -15.71 -19.25 1.91
CA ASP A 200 -15.72 -19.36 0.45
C ASP A 200 -16.78 -18.44 -0.18
N ASP A 201 -17.95 -18.29 0.45
CA ASP A 201 -19.01 -17.37 0.00
C ASP A 201 -18.53 -15.92 -0.08
N VAL A 202 -17.71 -15.48 0.88
CA VAL A 202 -17.18 -14.10 0.90
C VAL A 202 -16.11 -13.94 -0.17
N VAL A 203 -15.28 -14.97 -0.39
CA VAL A 203 -14.29 -14.96 -1.46
C VAL A 203 -14.98 -14.93 -2.83
N GLN A 204 -16.01 -15.73 -3.02
CA GLN A 204 -16.78 -15.79 -4.27
C GLN A 204 -17.49 -14.45 -4.54
N ARG A 205 -18.17 -13.87 -3.55
CA ARG A 205 -18.80 -12.54 -3.70
C ARG A 205 -17.82 -11.46 -4.13
N GLU A 206 -16.59 -11.50 -3.62
CA GLU A 206 -15.57 -10.53 -4.03
C GLU A 206 -15.08 -10.81 -5.46
N ILE A 207 -14.99 -12.07 -5.88
CA ILE A 207 -14.70 -12.44 -7.27
C ILE A 207 -15.83 -11.97 -8.19
N ASP A 208 -17.08 -12.30 -7.87
CA ASP A 208 -18.26 -11.91 -8.64
C ASP A 208 -18.33 -10.38 -8.76
N ARG A 209 -18.07 -9.65 -7.67
CA ARG A 209 -18.00 -8.17 -7.69
C ARG A 209 -16.93 -7.63 -8.62
N ILE A 210 -15.76 -8.27 -8.66
CA ILE A 210 -14.67 -7.86 -9.56
C ILE A 210 -15.07 -8.13 -11.01
N GLU A 211 -15.67 -9.29 -11.28
CA GLU A 211 -16.18 -9.66 -12.60
C GLU A 211 -17.32 -8.71 -13.04
N GLU A 212 -18.23 -8.32 -12.15
CA GLU A 212 -19.25 -7.30 -12.38
C GLU A 212 -18.61 -5.93 -12.71
N ILE A 213 -17.56 -5.53 -12.00
CA ILE A 213 -16.85 -4.28 -12.29
C ILE A 213 -16.13 -4.38 -13.65
N GLU A 214 -15.52 -5.52 -13.97
CA GLU A 214 -14.83 -5.74 -15.25
C GLU A 214 -15.82 -5.77 -16.42
N THR A 215 -16.96 -6.44 -16.27
CA THR A 215 -18.03 -6.41 -17.28
C THR A 215 -18.59 -5.01 -17.45
N MET A 216 -18.85 -4.27 -16.37
CA MET A 216 -19.25 -2.85 -16.44
C MET A 216 -18.19 -1.97 -17.14
N ARG A 217 -16.89 -2.28 -16.97
CA ARG A 217 -15.81 -1.57 -17.67
C ARG A 217 -15.82 -1.80 -19.18
N LEU A 218 -16.22 -2.98 -19.65
CA LEU A 218 -16.33 -3.30 -21.08
C LEU A 218 -17.48 -2.53 -21.77
N TRP A 219 -18.53 -2.18 -21.02
CA TRP A 219 -19.68 -1.41 -21.53
C TRP A 219 -19.50 0.11 -21.49
N ARG A 220 -18.32 0.60 -21.12
CA ARG A 220 -18.05 2.04 -21.04
C ARG A 220 -18.02 2.69 -22.41
N THR A 221 -18.53 3.91 -22.49
CA THR A 221 -18.39 4.70 -23.71
C THR A 221 -16.94 5.17 -23.88
N PRO A 222 -16.47 5.44 -25.11
CA PRO A 222 -15.11 5.92 -25.37
C PRO A 222 -14.72 7.13 -24.51
N ARG A 223 -15.68 8.02 -24.20
CA ARG A 223 -15.47 9.16 -23.27
C ARG A 223 -15.19 8.72 -21.84
N GLN A 224 -15.93 7.75 -21.33
CA GLN A 224 -15.75 7.26 -19.96
C GLN A 224 -14.38 6.57 -19.79
N VAL A 225 -13.90 5.89 -20.83
CA VAL A 225 -12.55 5.31 -20.85
C VAL A 225 -11.48 6.40 -20.72
N VAL A 226 -11.57 7.44 -21.56
CA VAL A 226 -10.62 8.57 -21.51
C VAL A 226 -10.63 9.28 -20.15
N ALA A 227 -11.81 9.45 -19.55
CA ALA A 227 -11.96 10.13 -18.28
C ALA A 227 -11.36 9.37 -17.07
N GLU A 228 -11.33 8.05 -17.12
CA GLU A 228 -10.88 7.21 -16.02
C GLU A 228 -9.44 6.69 -16.17
N GLU A 229 -8.98 6.42 -17.38
CA GLU A 229 -7.66 5.80 -17.60
C GLU A 229 -6.52 6.81 -17.80
N ILE A 230 -6.84 8.06 -18.15
CA ILE A 230 -5.84 9.05 -18.53
C ILE A 230 -5.67 10.09 -17.43
N GLU A 231 -4.54 10.00 -16.73
CA GLU A 231 -4.14 10.93 -15.66
C GLU A 231 -3.56 12.25 -16.19
N ASP A 232 -3.01 12.28 -17.42
CA ASP A 232 -2.43 13.48 -18.02
C ASP A 232 -3.51 14.38 -18.64
N ASP A 233 -3.68 15.58 -18.07
CA ASP A 233 -4.65 16.59 -18.50
C ASP A 233 -4.51 17.01 -19.97
N GLY A 234 -3.28 17.07 -20.50
CA GLY A 234 -3.04 17.49 -21.88
C GLY A 234 -3.51 16.45 -22.89
N LEU A 235 -3.10 15.20 -22.66
CA LEU A 235 -3.47 14.05 -23.49
C LEU A 235 -4.97 13.72 -23.37
N ARG A 236 -5.53 13.83 -22.17
CA ARG A 236 -6.94 13.59 -21.89
C ARG A 236 -7.85 14.49 -22.72
N ARG A 237 -7.55 15.79 -22.82
CA ARG A 237 -8.36 16.73 -23.63
C ARG A 237 -8.40 16.36 -25.11
N VAL A 238 -7.27 15.93 -25.66
CA VAL A 238 -7.17 15.53 -27.07
C VAL A 238 -7.99 14.26 -27.31
N LEU A 239 -7.84 13.25 -26.45
CA LEU A 239 -8.56 11.99 -26.59
C LEU A 239 -10.05 12.12 -26.27
N ASP A 240 -10.44 13.03 -25.37
CA ASP A 240 -11.84 13.34 -25.12
C ASP A 240 -12.47 13.89 -26.40
N SER A 241 -11.82 14.85 -27.07
CA SER A 241 -12.31 15.43 -28.33
C SER A 241 -12.51 14.39 -29.43
N LEU A 242 -11.61 13.39 -29.50
CA LEU A 242 -11.69 12.28 -30.43
C LEU A 242 -12.80 11.29 -30.06
N ALA A 243 -12.98 11.01 -28.76
CA ALA A 243 -14.10 10.20 -28.26
C ALA A 243 -15.46 10.86 -28.54
N ILE A 244 -15.58 12.20 -28.42
CA ILE A 244 -16.78 12.94 -28.82
C ILE A 244 -17.10 12.70 -30.30
N ALA A 245 -16.07 12.78 -31.16
CA ALA A 245 -16.23 12.62 -32.59
C ALA A 245 -16.67 11.19 -32.98
N LEU A 246 -16.08 10.18 -32.34
CA LEU A 246 -16.44 8.77 -32.53
C LEU A 246 -17.90 8.50 -32.11
N GLU A 247 -18.32 8.95 -30.92
CA GLU A 247 -19.70 8.77 -30.46
C GLU A 247 -20.71 9.46 -31.40
N LYS A 248 -20.39 10.66 -31.91
CA LYS A 248 -21.23 11.36 -32.89
C LYS A 248 -21.34 10.57 -34.20
N GLN A 249 -20.24 10.00 -34.68
CA GLN A 249 -20.24 9.19 -35.91
C GLN A 249 -21.04 7.90 -35.75
N GLU A 250 -20.94 7.23 -34.61
CA GLU A 250 -21.70 6.01 -34.31
C GLU A 250 -23.21 6.30 -34.15
N SER A 251 -23.57 7.44 -33.55
CA SER A 251 -24.97 7.87 -33.41
C SER A 251 -25.67 8.13 -34.75
N GLN A 252 -24.92 8.54 -35.79
CA GLN A 252 -25.46 8.74 -37.14
C GLN A 252 -25.76 7.43 -37.88
N LYS A 253 -25.09 6.33 -37.52
CA LYS A 253 -25.26 5.02 -38.17
C LYS A 253 -26.39 4.17 -37.56
N ASN A 254 -26.72 4.40 -36.28
CA ASN A 254 -27.69 3.63 -35.51
C ASN A 254 -28.85 4.51 -34.98
N GLY A 255 -29.30 5.49 -35.77
CA GLY A 255 -30.55 6.19 -35.46
C GLY A 255 -31.72 5.23 -35.57
N GLN A 256 -32.58 5.16 -34.54
CA GLN A 256 -33.89 4.53 -34.71
C GLN A 256 -34.59 5.20 -35.90
N PRO A 257 -35.21 4.45 -36.82
CA PRO A 257 -36.02 5.07 -37.86
C PRO A 257 -37.08 5.92 -37.15
N LEU A 258 -37.24 7.16 -37.61
CA LEU A 258 -38.37 8.01 -37.22
C LEU A 258 -39.64 7.22 -37.55
N LEU A 259 -40.25 6.60 -36.53
CA LEU A 259 -41.60 6.05 -36.62
C LEU A 259 -42.52 7.25 -36.86
N ASP A 260 -42.98 7.36 -38.11
CA ASP A 260 -43.90 8.34 -38.66
C ASP A 260 -44.58 9.22 -37.61
N SER A 261 -43.98 10.38 -37.35
CA SER A 261 -44.66 11.45 -36.63
C SER A 261 -45.82 11.90 -37.52
N TYR A 262 -47.04 11.53 -37.10
CA TYR A 262 -48.31 12.06 -37.57
C TYR A 262 -48.33 13.60 -37.48
N ASN A 263 -47.74 14.28 -38.47
CA ASN A 263 -47.98 15.70 -38.71
C ASN A 263 -49.20 15.83 -39.64
N LEU A 264 -50.37 15.47 -39.09
CA LEU A 264 -51.64 15.96 -39.59
C LEU A 264 -51.79 17.41 -39.14
N ARG A 265 -51.44 18.36 -40.02
CA ARG A 265 -52.26 19.50 -40.44
C ARG A 265 -51.42 20.70 -40.87
N ALA A 266 -51.90 21.26 -41.98
CA ALA A 266 -51.80 22.65 -42.38
C ALA A 266 -50.40 23.13 -42.76
N ASP A 267 -50.02 22.83 -44.01
CA ASP A 267 -49.52 23.87 -44.88
C ASP A 267 -50.01 23.60 -46.31
N GLY A 268 -50.93 24.46 -46.74
CA GLY A 268 -51.58 24.38 -48.04
C GLY A 268 -50.62 24.77 -49.15
N VAL A 269 -50.39 23.84 -50.08
CA VAL A 269 -49.93 24.17 -51.43
C VAL A 269 -51.05 23.76 -52.37
N GLY A 270 -51.81 24.76 -52.83
CA GLY A 270 -52.91 24.58 -53.76
C GLY A 270 -52.42 24.01 -55.09
N LEU A 271 -52.88 22.82 -55.43
CA LEU A 271 -52.97 22.38 -56.82
C LEU A 271 -54.43 22.44 -57.24
N VAL A 272 -54.78 23.61 -57.77
CA VAL A 272 -56.03 23.91 -58.44
C VAL A 272 -56.15 23.03 -59.67
N GLY A 273 -57.29 22.33 -59.81
CA GLY A 273 -57.76 21.85 -61.10
C GLY A 273 -57.83 20.33 -61.29
N GLN A 274 -58.62 19.63 -60.46
CA GLN A 274 -59.45 18.52 -60.96
C GLN A 274 -60.79 18.51 -60.22
N ARG A 275 -61.84 19.01 -60.89
CA ARG A 275 -63.23 18.66 -60.58
C ARG A 275 -63.57 17.42 -61.42
N SER A 276 -64.07 16.37 -60.79
CA SER A 276 -65.00 15.43 -61.42
C SER A 276 -66.40 15.70 -60.86
N ASN A 277 -67.36 15.72 -61.78
CA ASN A 277 -68.78 15.94 -61.59
C ASN A 277 -69.41 15.33 -60.33
N ALA A 278 -70.06 16.17 -59.52
CA ALA A 278 -71.45 16.08 -59.08
C ALA A 278 -71.82 17.36 -58.31
#